data_AF-A0A8T7MB11-F1
#
_entry.id   AF-A0A8T7MB11-F1
#
_cell.length_a   1.000
_cell.length_b   1.000
_cell.length_c   1.000
_cell.angle_alpha   90.00
_cell.angle_beta   90.00
_cell.angle_gamma   90.00
#
_symmetry.space_group_name_H-M   'P 1'
#
loop_
_entity.id
_entity.type
_entity.pdbx_description
1 polymer ?
#
loop_
_entity_poly.entity_id
_entity_poly.type
_entity_poly.pdbx_seq_one_letter_code
_entity_poly.pdbx_strand_id
1 'polypeptide(L)' 'MLAKLIKSHREKMSLTQEGLALAAKTTQATISRIEAGEQVPSTTTLFKIAEALRLEPSYLLDAAIKDSKNRGDFDEW' A
#
# COMPACT_ATOMS: atom_id res chain seq x y z
N MET A 1 7.98 -0.81 -4.80
CA MET A 1 6.99 -1.43 -5.70
C MET A 1 5.57 -1.31 -5.15
N LEU A 2 5.34 -1.63 -3.87
CA LEU A 2 4.03 -1.53 -3.22
C LEU A 2 3.41 -0.12 -3.35
N ALA A 3 4.19 0.91 -3.03
CA ALA A 3 3.74 2.30 -3.08
C ALA A 3 3.21 2.70 -4.48
N LYS A 4 3.97 2.38 -5.53
CA LYS A 4 3.58 2.63 -6.93
C LYS A 4 2.34 1.82 -7.32
N LEU A 5 2.25 0.56 -6.85
CA LEU A 5 1.11 -0.31 -7.13
C LEU A 5 -0.19 0.27 -6.56
N ILE A 6 -0.19 0.62 -5.27
CA ILE A 6 -1.33 1.24 -4.59
C ILE A 6 -1.76 2.53 -5.31
N LYS A 7 -0.80 3.42 -5.59
CA LYS A 7 -1.07 4.68 -6.30
C LYS A 7 -1.70 4.45 -7.67
N SER A 8 -1.15 3.54 -8.46
CA SER A 8 -1.64 3.26 -9.82
C SER A 8 -3.07 2.70 -9.83
N HIS A 9 -3.42 1.84 -8.88
CA HIS A 9 -4.77 1.30 -8.79
C HIS A 9 -5.77 2.33 -8.27
N ARG A 10 -5.37 3.17 -7.31
CA ARG A 10 -6.18 4.31 -6.87
C ARG A 10 -6.54 5.23 -8.04
N GLU A 11 -5.54 5.58 -8.85
CA GLU A 11 -5.73 6.48 -10.01
C GLU A 11 -6.59 5.85 -11.10
N LYS A 12 -6.43 4.54 -11.37
CA LYS A 12 -7.31 3.79 -12.28
C LYS A 12 -8.78 3.77 -11.84
N MET A 13 -9.03 3.86 -10.53
CA MET A 13 -10.37 3.98 -9.95
C MET A 13 -10.84 5.43 -9.81
N SER A 14 -10.08 6.41 -10.30
CA SER A 14 -10.37 7.85 -10.17
C SER A 14 -10.56 8.32 -8.72
N LEU A 15 -9.94 7.63 -7.76
CA LEU A 15 -9.97 7.99 -6.35
C LEU A 15 -8.91 9.05 -6.04
N THR A 16 -9.25 10.03 -5.21
CA THR A 16 -8.25 10.87 -4.54
C THR A 16 -7.59 10.08 -3.40
N GLN A 17 -6.47 10.56 -2.86
CA GLN A 17 -5.86 9.93 -1.66
C GLN A 17 -6.82 9.94 -0.47
N GLU A 18 -7.62 11.01 -0.32
CA GLU A 18 -8.68 11.10 0.67
C GLU A 18 -9.81 10.08 0.40
N GLY A 19 -10.20 9.91 -0.87
CA GLY A 19 -11.21 8.91 -1.25
C GLY A 19 -10.76 7.48 -0.93
N LEU A 20 -9.50 7.14 -1.21
CA LEU A 20 -8.95 5.84 -0.81
C LEU A 20 -8.87 5.72 0.72
N ALA A 21 -8.48 6.78 1.43
CA ALA A 21 -8.39 6.76 2.87
C ALA A 21 -9.75 6.49 3.53
N LEU A 22 -10.79 7.16 3.05
CA LEU A 22 -12.17 6.98 3.51
C LEU A 22 -12.63 5.54 3.30
N ALA A 23 -12.43 4.99 2.08
CA ALA A 23 -12.79 3.62 1.76
C ALA A 23 -12.01 2.59 2.61
N ALA A 24 -10.72 2.83 2.84
CA ALA A 24 -9.85 1.97 3.64
C ALA A 24 -9.90 2.28 5.15
N LYS A 25 -10.85 3.10 5.62
CA LYS A 25 -11.04 3.47 7.05
C LYS A 25 -9.72 3.88 7.72
N THR A 26 -9.00 4.80 7.08
CA THR A 26 -7.73 5.38 7.53
C THR A 26 -7.69 6.88 7.23
N THR A 27 -6.54 7.53 7.38
CA THR A 27 -6.37 8.97 7.10
C THR A 27 -5.70 9.21 5.75
N GLN A 28 -5.98 10.36 5.13
CA GLN A 28 -5.31 10.79 3.88
C GLN A 28 -3.79 10.91 4.07
N ALA A 29 -3.33 11.36 5.24
CA ALA A 29 -1.91 11.39 5.59
C ALA A 29 -1.28 10.00 5.58
N THR A 30 -1.97 8.97 6.09
CA THR A 30 -1.51 7.58 6.04
C THR A 30 -1.36 7.09 4.60
N ILE A 31 -2.36 7.33 3.74
CA ILE A 31 -2.28 6.96 2.32
C ILE A 31 -1.14 7.70 1.61
N SER A 32 -0.98 8.99 1.87
CA SER A 32 0.10 9.80 1.30
C SER A 32 1.48 9.22 1.61
N ARG A 33 1.76 8.92 2.89
CA ARG A 33 3.04 8.32 3.32
C ARG A 33 3.27 6.93 2.71
N ILE A 34 2.21 6.14 2.57
CA ILE A 34 2.30 4.82 1.91
C ILE A 34 2.63 4.96 0.42
N GLU A 35 1.95 5.86 -0.29
CA GLU A 35 2.19 6.10 -1.73
C GLU A 35 3.55 6.76 -2.02
N ALA A 36 4.09 7.50 -1.05
CA ALA A 36 5.44 8.03 -1.09
C ALA A 36 6.52 6.97 -0.77
N GLY A 37 6.12 5.82 -0.21
CA GLY A 37 7.04 4.77 0.24
C GLY A 37 7.71 5.06 1.59
N GLU A 38 7.29 6.13 2.28
CA GLU A 38 7.79 6.53 3.61
C GLU A 38 7.26 5.66 4.74
N GLN A 39 6.17 4.93 4.49
CA GLN A 39 5.54 4.06 5.47
C GLN A 39 5.13 2.74 4.83
N VAL A 40 5.51 1.63 5.46
CA VAL A 40 4.96 0.31 5.15
C VAL A 40 3.63 0.16 5.90
N PRO A 41 2.52 -0.16 5.22
CA PRO A 41 1.25 -0.39 5.91
C PRO A 41 1.35 -1.63 6.81
N SER A 42 0.65 -1.59 7.95
CA SER A 42 0.40 -2.80 8.73
C SER A 42 -0.39 -3.82 7.89
N THR A 43 -0.33 -5.10 8.24
CA THR A 43 -1.15 -6.14 7.60
C THR A 43 -2.62 -5.73 7.55
N THR A 44 -3.19 -5.29 8.67
CA THR A 44 -4.57 -4.81 8.76
C THR A 44 -4.86 -3.64 7.80
N THR A 45 -3.95 -2.67 7.72
CA THR A 45 -4.09 -1.54 6.79
C THR A 45 -4.01 -1.99 5.34
N LEU A 46 -3.11 -2.94 5.03
CA LEU A 46 -2.96 -3.51 3.70
C LEU A 46 -4.21 -4.25 3.25
N PHE A 47 -4.85 -5.03 4.12
CA PHE A 47 -6.15 -5.68 3.83
C PHE A 47 -7.25 -4.65 3.53
N LYS A 48 -7.34 -3.57 4.33
CA LYS A 48 -8.33 -2.51 4.08
C LYS A 48 -8.08 -1.77 2.76
N ILE A 49 -6.82 -1.53 2.40
CA ILE A 49 -6.46 -0.93 1.11
C ILE A 49 -6.79 -1.89 -0.04
N ALA A 50 -6.53 -3.19 0.11
CA ALA A 50 -6.87 -4.20 -0.89
C ALA A 50 -8.39 -4.25 -1.15
N GLU A 51 -9.19 -4.28 -0.08
CA GLU A 51 -10.65 -4.22 -0.15
C GLU A 51 -11.13 -2.94 -0.85
N ALA A 52 -10.61 -1.78 -0.45
CA ALA A 52 -10.97 -0.49 -1.06
C ALA A 52 -10.61 -0.39 -2.55
N LEU A 53 -9.51 -1.02 -2.96
CA LEU A 53 -9.04 -1.07 -4.35
C LEU A 53 -9.61 -2.25 -5.15
N ARG A 54 -10.45 -3.09 -4.54
CA ARG A 54 -10.99 -4.33 -5.14
C ARG A 54 -9.90 -5.25 -5.67
N LEU A 55 -8.85 -5.43 -4.87
CA LEU A 55 -7.73 -6.31 -5.16
C LEU A 55 -7.67 -7.47 -4.17
N GLU A 56 -7.13 -8.59 -4.61
CA GLU A 56 -6.75 -9.68 -3.72
C GLU A 56 -5.63 -9.21 -2.77
N PRO A 57 -5.77 -9.39 -1.44
CA PRO A 57 -4.75 -8.96 -0.48
C PRO A 57 -3.37 -9.57 -0.72
N SER A 58 -3.32 -10.80 -1.23
CA SER A 58 -2.07 -11.50 -1.59
C SER A 58 -1.25 -10.72 -2.62
N TYR A 59 -1.91 -10.03 -3.56
CA TYR A 59 -1.25 -9.25 -4.59
C TYR A 59 -0.50 -8.05 -4.01
N LEU A 60 -1.08 -7.36 -3.02
CA LEU A 60 -0.40 -6.29 -2.30
C LEU A 60 0.67 -6.83 -1.34
N LEU A 61 0.41 -7.97 -0.70
CA LEU A 61 1.36 -8.60 0.22
C LEU A 61 2.66 -9.01 -0.48
N ASP A 62 2.57 -9.61 -1.66
CA ASP A 62 3.74 -9.99 -2.46
C ASP A 62 4.60 -8.77 -2.82
N ALA A 63 3.96 -7.65 -3.17
CA ALA A 63 4.64 -6.40 -3.44
C ALA A 63 5.33 -5.83 -2.19
N ALA A 64 4.69 -5.96 -1.02
CA ALA A 64 5.26 -5.53 0.26
C ALA A 64 6.49 -6.37 0.64
N ILE A 65 6.44 -7.70 0.46
CA ILE A 65 7.55 -8.63 0.75
C ILE A 65 8.74 -8.36 -0.18
N LYS A 66 8.51 -8.09 -1.46
CA LYS A 66 9.59 -7.75 -2.40
C LYS A 66 10.25 -6.41 -2.02
N ASP A 67 9.46 -5.45 -1.53
CA ASP A 67 9.98 -4.17 -1.06
C ASP A 67 10.76 -4.24 0.25
N SER A 68 10.50 -5.23 1.13
CA SER A 68 11.33 -5.45 2.32
C SER A 68 12.64 -6.16 1.99
N LYS A 69 12.60 -7.19 1.13
CA LYS A 69 13.82 -7.89 0.68
C LYS A 69 14.80 -6.96 -0.05
N ASN A 70 14.28 -6.06 -0.88
CA ASN A 70 15.12 -5.10 -1.61
C ASN A 70 15.72 -3.99 -0.72
N ARG A 71 15.32 -3.88 0.55
CA ARG A 71 15.83 -2.87 1.48
C ARG A 71 17.06 -3.31 2.27
N GLY A 72 17.58 -4.51 2.03
CA GLY A 72 18.85 -4.97 2.60
C GLY A 72 18.78 -5.49 4.03
N ASP A 73 17.58 -5.77 4.55
CA ASP A 73 17.39 -6.29 5.92
C ASP A 73 17.96 -7.72 6.14
N PHE A 74 18.59 -8.33 5.12
CA PHE A 74 19.12 -9.70 5.14
C PHE A 74 20.55 -9.84 4.58
N ASP A 75 21.34 -8.76 4.51
CA ASP A 75 22.75 -8.79 4.08
C ASP A 75 23.72 -8.67 5.27
N GLU A 76 23.53 -9.42 6.35
CA GLU A 76 24.61 -9.78 7.27
C GLU A 76 24.35 -11.22 7.72
N TRP A 77 25.39 -12.07 7.67
CA TRP A 77 25.71 -13.31 8.42
C TRP A 77 26.62 -14.20 7.56
#